data_AF-A0A120G7R3-F1
#
_entry.id   AF-A0A120G7R3-F1
#
_cell.length_a   1.000
_cell.length_b   1.000
_cell.length_c   1.000
_cell.angle_alpha   90.00
_cell.angle_beta   90.00
_cell.angle_gamma   90.00
#
_symmetry.space_group_name_H-M   'P 1'
#
loop_
_entity.id
_entity.type
_entity.pdbx_description
1 polymer ?
#
loop_
_entity_poly.entity_id
_entity_poly.type
_entity_poly.pdbx_seq_one_letter_code
_entity_poly.pdbx_strand_id
1 'polypeptide(L)' 'MQMHPNKDTQLCMSLSARPGNFGLRFHNHLYEQLGLNFYYKAFSSQDLPGAIGGIRALVCGVAGCPCRSRRPPLP' A
#
# COMPACT_ATOMS: atom_id res chain seq x y z
N MET A 1 -15.16 8.04 -9.28
CA MET A 1 -14.52 9.35 -9.53
C MET A 1 -13.02 9.15 -9.43
N GLN A 2 -12.23 9.81 -10.28
CA GLN A 2 -10.78 9.58 -10.35
C GLN A 2 -10.10 10.30 -9.18
N MET A 3 -9.62 9.51 -8.21
CA MET A 3 -8.66 9.98 -7.22
C MET A 3 -7.36 10.26 -7.96
N HIS A 4 -6.87 11.50 -7.92
CA HIS A 4 -5.61 11.90 -8.54
C HIS A 4 -4.48 11.72 -7.49
N PRO A 5 -3.70 10.63 -7.54
CA PRO A 5 -2.62 10.43 -6.59
C PRO A 5 -1.55 11.52 -6.76
N ASN A 6 -1.07 12.03 -5.62
CA ASN A 6 0.04 12.96 -5.51
C ASN A 6 1.28 12.25 -4.92
N LYS A 7 2.42 12.93 -4.85
CA LYS A 7 3.67 12.37 -4.30
C LYS A 7 3.58 11.89 -2.84
N ASP A 8 2.61 12.40 -2.08
CA ASP A 8 2.41 12.09 -0.66
C ASP A 8 1.32 11.02 -0.46
N THR A 9 0.74 10.52 -1.55
CA THR A 9 -0.31 9.50 -1.51
C THR A 9 0.28 8.17 -1.09
N GLN A 10 -0.25 7.60 -0.01
CA GLN A 10 0.18 6.31 0.48
C GLN A 10 -0.56 5.18 -0.23
N LEU A 11 0.20 4.22 -0.75
CA LEU A 11 -0.35 3.03 -1.40
C LEU A 11 -0.63 1.94 -0.36
N CYS A 12 -1.90 1.59 -0.20
CA CYS A 12 -2.31 0.36 0.48
C CYS A 12 -2.50 -0.74 -0.56
N MET A 13 -2.02 -1.94 -0.26
CA MET A 13 -2.14 -3.06 -1.17
C MET A 13 -2.42 -4.38 -0.45
N SER A 14 -3.09 -5.29 -1.16
CA SER A 14 -3.25 -6.67 -0.74
C SER A 14 -2.67 -7.60 -1.78
N LEU A 15 -2.09 -8.71 -1.32
CA LEU A 15 -1.60 -9.80 -2.15
C LEU A 15 -2.53 -11.00 -1.99
N SER A 16 -3.14 -11.44 -3.09
CA SER A 16 -4.01 -12.62 -3.12
C SER A 16 -3.88 -13.35 -4.46
N ALA A 17 -4.02 -14.68 -4.44
CA ALA A 17 -4.00 -15.51 -5.63
C ALA A 17 -5.16 -15.22 -6.59
N ARG A 18 -6.29 -14.71 -6.08
CA ARG A 18 -7.45 -14.26 -6.87
C ARG A 18 -7.82 -12.83 -6.45
N PRO A 19 -7.31 -11.80 -7.15
CA PRO A 19 -7.60 -10.42 -6.81
C PRO A 19 -9.04 -10.09 -7.20
N GLY A 20 -9.82 -9.61 -6.23
CA GLY A 20 -11.20 -9.15 -6.44
C GLY A 20 -11.29 -7.63 -6.50
N ASN A 21 -12.30 -7.10 -7.21
CA ASN A 21 -12.58 -5.66 -7.27
C ASN A 21 -13.29 -5.11 -6.03
N PHE A 22 -13.77 -5.98 -5.14
CA PHE A 22 -14.52 -5.58 -3.95
C PHE A 22 -13.68 -4.71 -3.00
N GLY A 23 -12.48 -5.17 -2.63
CA GLY A 23 -11.57 -4.40 -1.76
C GLY A 23 -11.17 -3.06 -2.38
N LEU A 24 -10.95 -3.02 -3.69
CA LEU A 24 -10.67 -1.78 -4.43
C LEU A 24 -11.78 -0.75 -4.27
N ARG A 25 -13.04 -1.16 -4.46
CA ARG A 25 -14.19 -0.25 -4.39
C ARG A 25 -14.47 0.18 -2.96
N PHE A 26 -14.42 -0.74 -2.02
CA PHE A 26 -14.70 -0.46 -0.60
C PHE A 26 -13.68 0.51 -0.01
N HIS A 27 -12.39 0.21 -0.12
CA HIS A 27 -11.34 1.04 0.49
C HIS A 27 -11.24 2.41 -0.17
N ASN A 28 -11.26 2.49 -1.51
CA ASN A 28 -11.15 3.78 -2.19
C ASN A 28 -12.38 4.66 -1.94
N HIS A 29 -13.58 4.09 -1.83
CA HIS A 29 -14.76 4.87 -1.47
C HIS A 29 -14.67 5.43 -0.05
N LEU A 30 -14.19 4.62 0.91
CA LEU A 30 -13.98 5.08 2.28
C LEU A 30 -12.89 6.15 2.38
N TYR A 31 -11.78 6.00 1.68
CA TYR A 31 -10.71 7.01 1.67
C TYR A 31 -11.18 8.31 1.05
N GLU A 32 -12.02 8.25 0.02
CA GLU A 32 -12.65 9.43 -0.58
C GLU A 32 -13.60 10.12 0.40
N GLN A 33 -14.47 9.37 1.09
CA GLN A 33 -15.40 9.94 2.08
C GLN A 33 -14.69 10.53 3.31
N LEU A 34 -13.55 9.96 3.70
CA LEU A 34 -12.76 10.42 4.84
C LEU A 34 -11.74 11.51 4.45
N GLY A 35 -11.59 11.82 3.15
CA GLY A 35 -10.59 12.77 2.66
C GLY A 35 -9.14 12.31 2.90
N LEU A 36 -8.92 11.00 2.96
CA LEU A 36 -7.62 10.38 3.26
C LEU A 36 -6.81 10.20 1.97
N ASN A 37 -5.54 10.63 1.96
CA ASN A 37 -4.61 10.46 0.84
C ASN A 37 -4.06 9.02 0.76
N PHE A 38 -4.96 8.05 0.71
CA PHE A 38 -4.63 6.63 0.60
C PHE A 38 -5.25 6.05 -0.66
N TYR A 39 -4.48 5.23 -1.39
CA TYR A 39 -4.96 4.53 -2.55
C TYR A 39 -4.85 3.03 -2.34
N TYR A 40 -5.95 2.30 -2.52
CA TYR A 40 -5.95 0.85 -2.37
C TYR A 40 -5.83 0.14 -3.72
N LYS A 41 -4.95 -0.86 -3.81
CA LYS A 41 -4.86 -1.76 -4.98
C LYS A 41 -4.59 -3.21 -4.59
N ALA A 42 -5.43 -4.12 -5.08
CA ALA A 42 -5.20 -5.56 -4.98
C ALA A 42 -4.26 -6.03 -6.09
N PHE A 43 -3.26 -6.83 -5.74
CA PHE A 43 -2.31 -7.45 -6.64
C PHE A 43 -2.32 -8.98 -6.48
N SER A 44 -2.05 -9.67 -7.58
CA SER A 44 -1.72 -11.10 -7.57
C SER A 44 -0.26 -11.25 -7.97
N SER A 45 0.51 -11.99 -7.19
CA SER A 45 1.83 -12.43 -7.59
C SER A 45 1.91 -13.95 -7.54
N GLN A 46 2.59 -14.54 -8.51
CA GLN A 46 2.97 -15.94 -8.50
C GLN A 46 4.25 -16.15 -7.66
N ASP A 47 5.08 -15.12 -7.57
CA ASP A 47 6.31 -15.09 -6.77
C ASP A 47 6.14 -14.17 -5.56
N LEU A 48 5.85 -14.77 -4.41
CA LEU A 48 5.72 -14.05 -3.14
C LEU A 48 7.05 -13.38 -2.70
N PRO A 49 8.23 -14.03 -2.79
CA PRO A 49 9.50 -13.41 -2.39
C PRO A 49 9.87 -12.21 -3.27
N GLY A 50 9.67 -12.34 -4.59
CA GLY A 50 9.88 -11.27 -5.55
C GLY A 50 8.93 -10.10 -5.35
N ALA A 51 7.64 -10.38 -5.08
CA ALA A 51 6.67 -9.34 -4.78
C ALA A 51 7.00 -8.58 -3.50
N ILE A 52 7.36 -9.27 -2.42
CA ILE A 52 7.78 -8.62 -1.16
C ILE A 52 9.06 -7.80 -1.38
N GLY A 53 10.02 -8.32 -2.14
CA GLY A 53 11.24 -7.60 -2.53
C GLY A 53 10.94 -6.33 -3.32
N GLY A 54 10.04 -6.42 -4.30
CA GLY A 54 9.59 -5.29 -5.11
C GLY A 54 8.85 -4.23 -4.28
N ILE A 55 7.94 -4.63 -3.39
CA ILE A 55 7.24 -3.72 -2.47
C ILE A 55 8.25 -3.00 -1.58
N ARG A 56 9.22 -3.73 -1.01
CA ARG A 56 10.27 -3.13 -0.18
C ARG A 56 11.14 -2.15 -0.97
N ALA A 57 11.50 -2.47 -2.20
CA ALA A 57 12.26 -1.56 -3.06
C ALA A 57 11.48 -0.29 -3.40
N LEU A 58 10.18 -0.42 -3.73
CA LEU A 58 9.29 0.70 -4.05
C LEU A 58 9.03 1.59 -2.83
N VAL A 59 8.81 1.01 -1.65
CA VAL A 59 8.56 1.75 -0.40
C VAL A 59 9.86 2.34 0.19
N CYS A 60 11.03 1.77 -0.13
CA CYS A 60 12.32 2.37 0.21
C CYS A 60 12.63 3.60 -0.67
N GLY A 61 12.07 3.66 -1.89
CA GLY A 61 12.25 4.77 -2.84
C GLY A 61 11.16 5.86 -2.82
N VAL A 62 9.94 5.54 -2.42
CA VAL A 62 8.84 6.52 -2.24
C VAL A 62 8.85 7.00 -0.79
N ALA A 63 9.09 8.29 -0.59
CA ALA A 63 9.21 8.95 0.71
C ALA A 63 8.23 8.42 1.78
N GLY A 64 8.73 7.55 2.67
CA GLY A 64 7.94 7.00 3.77
C GLY A 64 8.36 5.61 4.19
N CYS A 65 9.60 5.44 4.68
CA CYS A 65 10.10 4.21 5.31
C CYS A 65 9.13 3.61 6.36
N PRO A 66 8.77 2.33 6.25
CA PRO A 66 8.53 1.45 7.39
C PRO A 66 9.70 0.46 7.52
N CYS A 67 10.94 0.91 7.28
CA CYS A 67 12.16 0.18 7.66
C CYS A 67 12.88 0.86 8.84
N ARG A 68 12.15 1.65 9.66
CA ARG A 68 12.67 2.01 10.98
C ARG A 68 12.31 0.86 11.92
N SER A 69 13.32 0.04 12.19
CA SER A 69 13.47 -0.64 13.47
C SER A 69 13.26 0.36 14.62
N ARG A 70 12.02 0.55 15.06
CA ARG A 70 11.77 0.99 16.44
C ARG A 70 12.05 -0.22 17.34
N ARG A 71 13.34 -0.57 17.50
CA ARG A 71 13.74 -1.13 18.79
C ARG A 71 13.59 0.02 19.79
N PRO A 72 12.75 -0.09 20.84
CA PRO A 72 12.86 0.84 21.94
C PRO A 72 14.27 0.69 22.54
N PRO A 73 14.95 1.79 22.93
CA PRO A 73 16.08 1.66 23.85
C PRO A 73 15.52 1.04 25.13
N LEU A 74 15.95 -0.18 25.46
CA LEU A 74 15.73 -0.75 26.77
C LEU A 74 16.56 0.05 27.79
N PRO A 75 16.04 0.28 29.00
CA PRO A 75 16.75 0.99 30.07
C PRO A 75 17.99 0.24 30.56
#